data_AF-A0A8A2VFH0-F1
#
_entry.id   AF-A0A8A2VFH0-F1
#
_cell.length_a   1.000
_cell.length_b   1.000
_cell.length_c   1.000
_cell.angle_alpha   90.00
_cell.angle_beta   90.00
_cell.angle_gamma   90.00
#
_symmetry.space_group_name_H-M   'P 1'
#
loop_
_entity.id
_entity.type
_entity.pdbx_description
1 polymer ?
#
loop_
_entity_poly.entity_id
_entity_poly.type
_entity_poly.pdbx_seq_one_letter_code
_entity_poly.pdbx_strand_id
1 'polypeptide(L)'
;MDRDERRAETPVEADDDRVALGLALLERLEHESLPLPDVIDRIETVTTDPTVTRTILDEAELRGVIDREEGIIRPKSRQYVRFEQDVITKEGDFSCQRCGSGLSTGYFIDLEAGELGPFGSSCIRKVTGRED
;
A
#
# COMPACT_ATOMS: atom_id res chain seq x y z
N MET A 1 -19.81 -28.81 18.42
CA MET A 1 -20.11 -27.80 17.37
C MET A 1 -19.24 -26.62 17.74
N ASP A 2 -17.91 -26.75 17.65
CA ASP A 2 -16.96 -25.78 18.23
C ASP A 2 -15.65 -25.97 17.43
N ARG A 3 -15.52 -25.32 16.27
CA ARG A 3 -14.89 -24.00 16.07
C ARG A 3 -13.43 -23.97 16.51
N ASP A 4 -12.58 -24.70 15.79
CA ASP A 4 -11.14 -24.42 15.72
C ASP A 4 -10.68 -24.67 14.27
N GLU A 5 -11.23 -23.88 13.35
CA GLU A 5 -10.66 -23.70 12.01
C GLU A 5 -9.41 -22.84 12.14
N ARG A 6 -8.34 -23.41 12.73
CA ARG A 6 -6.99 -22.92 12.47
C ARG A 6 -6.63 -23.30 11.04
N ARG A 7 -7.16 -22.51 10.11
CA ARG A 7 -6.64 -22.43 8.77
C ARG A 7 -5.17 -22.06 8.93
N ALA A 8 -4.29 -23.02 8.69
CA ALA A 8 -2.90 -22.74 8.42
C ALA A 8 -2.87 -21.79 7.23
N GLU A 9 -2.79 -20.50 7.53
CA GLU A 9 -2.44 -19.41 6.63
C GLU A 9 -1.20 -19.87 5.87
N THR A 10 -1.45 -20.37 4.66
CA THR A 10 -0.41 -20.91 3.82
C THR A 10 0.40 -19.68 3.38
N PRO A 11 1.74 -19.68 3.49
CA PRO A 11 2.55 -18.50 3.19
C PRO A 11 2.36 -17.97 1.76
N VAL A 12 1.76 -18.76 0.86
CA VAL A 12 1.37 -18.34 -0.50
C VAL A 12 0.16 -17.42 -0.55
N GLU A 13 -0.79 -17.50 0.39
CA GLU A 13 -1.97 -16.61 0.41
C GLU A 13 -1.59 -15.22 0.94
N ALA A 14 -0.81 -15.15 2.02
CA ALA A 14 -0.33 -13.89 2.57
C ALA A 14 0.60 -13.13 1.61
N ASP A 15 1.30 -13.85 0.72
CA ASP A 15 2.07 -13.25 -0.36
C ASP A 15 1.14 -12.61 -1.40
N ASP A 16 0.09 -13.34 -1.82
CA ASP A 16 -0.91 -12.87 -2.78
C ASP A 16 -1.70 -11.65 -2.24
N ASP A 17 -2.09 -11.68 -0.95
CA ASP A 17 -2.74 -10.55 -0.27
C ASP A 17 -1.84 -9.30 -0.28
N ARG A 18 -0.54 -9.44 0.04
CA ARG A 18 0.41 -8.31 -0.02
C ARG A 18 0.66 -7.85 -1.44
N VAL A 19 0.70 -8.78 -2.41
CA VAL A 19 0.85 -8.45 -3.83
C VAL A 19 -0.35 -7.62 -4.29
N ALA A 20 -1.56 -8.08 -4.00
CA ALA A 20 -2.79 -7.36 -4.32
C ALA A 20 -2.82 -5.97 -3.67
N LEU A 21 -2.39 -5.87 -2.41
CA LEU A 21 -2.36 -4.61 -1.67
C LEU A 21 -1.31 -3.64 -2.23
N GLY A 22 -0.14 -4.14 -2.64
CA GLY A 22 0.86 -3.37 -3.36
C GLY A 22 0.39 -2.91 -4.74
N LEU A 23 -0.30 -3.76 -5.49
CA LEU A 23 -0.90 -3.39 -6.78
C LEU A 23 -1.94 -2.28 -6.61
N ALA A 24 -2.84 -2.42 -5.65
CA ALA A 24 -3.86 -1.41 -5.36
C ALA A 24 -3.25 -0.08 -4.90
N LEU A 25 -2.12 -0.11 -4.19
CA LEU A 25 -1.36 1.09 -3.86
C LEU A 25 -0.83 1.77 -5.12
N LEU A 26 -0.20 1.02 -6.03
CA LEU A 26 0.36 1.53 -7.29
C LEU A 26 -0.71 2.12 -8.21
N GLU A 27 -1.89 1.49 -8.27
CA GLU A 27 -3.03 1.96 -9.06
C GLU A 27 -3.54 3.34 -8.62
N ARG A 28 -3.28 3.72 -7.37
CA ARG A 28 -3.82 4.95 -6.80
C ARG A 28 -2.78 6.05 -6.56
N LEU A 29 -1.53 5.84 -6.97
CA LEU A 29 -0.46 6.83 -6.83
C LEU A 29 -0.80 8.12 -7.60
N GLU A 30 -0.72 9.26 -6.92
CA GLU A 30 -1.10 10.58 -7.48
C GLU A 30 -0.05 11.17 -8.44
N HIS A 31 1.12 10.55 -8.57
CA HIS A 31 2.23 11.07 -9.35
C HIS A 31 2.22 10.59 -10.81
N GLU A 32 2.47 11.51 -11.75
CA GLU A 32 2.58 11.19 -13.19
C GLU A 32 3.77 10.27 -13.51
N SER A 33 4.83 10.36 -12.71
CA SER A 33 6.03 9.53 -12.80
C SER A 33 6.82 9.62 -11.50
N LEU A 34 7.32 8.50 -11.01
CA LEU A 34 8.17 8.41 -9.82
C LEU A 34 9.45 7.64 -10.14
N PRO A 35 10.59 7.99 -9.55
CA PRO A 35 11.76 7.15 -9.64
C PRO A 35 11.48 5.81 -8.93
N LEU A 36 12.03 4.71 -9.46
CA LEU A 36 11.92 3.38 -8.86
C LEU A 36 12.14 3.34 -7.33
N PRO A 37 13.16 4.01 -6.75
CA PRO A 37 13.34 4.01 -5.29
C PRO A 37 12.14 4.57 -4.51
N ASP A 38 11.45 5.59 -5.02
CA ASP A 38 10.25 6.16 -4.38
C ASP A 38 9.07 5.19 -4.39
N VAL A 39 8.96 4.39 -5.46
CA VAL A 39 7.96 3.34 -5.57
C VAL A 39 8.28 2.20 -4.62
N ILE A 40 9.56 1.83 -4.51
CA ILE A 40 10.00 0.79 -3.57
C ILE A 40 9.72 1.22 -2.12
N ASP A 41 10.06 2.46 -1.71
CA ASP A 41 9.79 2.97 -0.36
C ASP A 41 8.30 2.85 0.02
N ARG A 42 7.40 3.05 -0.95
CA ARG A 42 5.96 2.90 -0.78
C ARG A 42 5.54 1.44 -0.68
N ILE A 43 6.08 0.56 -1.52
CA ILE A 43 5.82 -0.88 -1.43
C ILE A 43 6.35 -1.45 -0.09
N GLU A 44 7.44 -0.90 0.45
CA GLU A 44 7.99 -1.26 1.75
C GLU A 44 7.03 -0.99 2.92
N THR A 45 6.01 -0.14 2.73
CA THR A 45 4.92 0.03 3.72
C THR A 45 3.97 -1.17 3.78
N VAL A 46 3.87 -1.94 2.69
CA VAL A 46 3.01 -3.13 2.56
C VAL A 46 3.81 -4.39 2.90
N THR A 47 5.03 -4.47 2.39
CA THR A 47 5.87 -5.66 2.50
C THR A 47 7.35 -5.29 2.50
N THR A 48 8.11 -5.82 3.45
CA THR A 48 9.58 -5.70 3.47
C THR A 48 10.26 -6.86 2.73
N ASP A 49 9.48 -7.80 2.17
CA ASP A 49 10.04 -8.95 1.47
C ASP A 49 10.37 -8.60 0.01
N PRO A 50 11.64 -8.73 -0.41
CA PRO A 50 12.07 -8.34 -1.76
C PRO A 50 11.48 -9.22 -2.86
N THR A 51 11.03 -10.44 -2.54
CA THR A 51 10.35 -11.32 -3.49
C THR A 51 8.99 -10.73 -3.84
N VAL A 52 8.22 -10.38 -2.81
CA VAL A 52 6.89 -9.77 -2.95
C VAL A 52 6.97 -8.44 -3.69
N THR A 53 7.92 -7.58 -3.33
CA THR A 53 8.14 -6.29 -4.01
C THR A 53 8.38 -6.46 -5.51
N ARG A 54 9.17 -7.46 -5.91
CA ARG A 54 9.41 -7.76 -7.32
C ARG A 54 8.16 -8.29 -8.01
N THR A 55 7.43 -9.19 -7.36
CA THR A 55 6.16 -9.73 -7.87
C THR A 55 5.15 -8.62 -8.09
N ILE A 56 5.01 -7.68 -7.15
CA ILE A 56 4.13 -6.51 -7.29
C ILE A 56 4.49 -5.70 -8.53
N LEU A 57 5.77 -5.36 -8.72
CA LEU A 57 6.22 -4.56 -9.86
C LEU A 57 6.02 -5.30 -11.19
N ASP A 58 6.29 -6.59 -11.22
CA ASP A 58 6.13 -7.43 -12.42
C ASP A 58 4.65 -7.57 -12.80
N GLU A 59 3.78 -7.88 -11.84
CA GLU A 59 2.33 -7.94 -12.05
C GLU A 59 1.75 -6.57 -12.43
N ALA A 60 2.25 -5.48 -11.84
CA ALA A 60 1.80 -4.13 -12.14
C ALA A 60 2.13 -3.76 -13.60
N GLU A 61 3.33 -4.10 -14.06
CA GLU A 61 3.72 -3.90 -15.46
C GLU A 61 2.91 -4.81 -16.39
N LEU A 62 2.78 -6.09 -16.03
CA LEU A 62 2.10 -7.09 -16.84
C LEU A 62 0.60 -6.78 -17.02
N ARG A 63 -0.04 -6.22 -15.98
CA ARG A 63 -1.43 -5.73 -16.03
C ARG A 63 -1.55 -4.34 -16.65
N GLY A 64 -0.44 -3.68 -16.96
CA GLY A 64 -0.42 -2.34 -17.53
C GLY A 64 -0.83 -1.23 -16.55
N VAL A 65 -0.72 -1.49 -15.25
CA VAL A 65 -0.93 -0.50 -14.17
C VAL A 65 0.21 0.51 -14.15
N ILE A 66 1.44 0.05 -14.37
CA ILE A 66 2.63 0.91 -14.46
C ILE A 66 3.40 0.67 -15.76
N ASP A 67 4.22 1.65 -16.13
CA ASP A 67 5.23 1.57 -17.19
C ASP A 67 6.60 1.83 -16.57
N ARG A 68 7.61 0.99 -16.82
CA ARG A 68 8.98 1.24 -16.37
C ARG A 68 9.86 1.64 -17.57
N GLU A 69 10.42 2.83 -17.52
CA GLU A 69 11.40 3.33 -18.49
C GLU A 69 12.60 3.92 -17.74
N GLU A 70 13.81 3.43 -18.02
CA GLU A 70 15.07 4.02 -17.52
C GLU A 70 15.14 4.24 -15.99
N GLY A 71 14.48 3.37 -15.21
CA GLY A 71 14.42 3.50 -13.74
C GLY A 71 13.37 4.49 -13.23
N ILE A 72 12.50 4.98 -14.10
CA ILE A 72 11.33 5.79 -13.81
C ILE A 72 10.08 4.93 -14.00
N ILE A 73 9.22 4.91 -13.01
CA ILE A 73 7.93 4.23 -13.00
C ILE A 73 6.83 5.24 -13.28
N ARG A 74 6.03 5.00 -14.31
CA ARG A 74 4.87 5.81 -14.70
C ARG A 74 3.59 5.03 -14.48
N PRO A 75 2.82 5.30 -13.42
CA PRO A 75 1.51 4.68 -13.28
C PRO A 75 0.59 5.14 -14.42
N LYS A 76 0.00 4.19 -15.15
CA LYS A 76 -1.00 4.43 -16.21
C LYS A 76 -2.39 4.64 -15.65
N SER A 77 -2.62 4.25 -14.40
CA SER A 77 -3.89 4.42 -13.72
C SER A 77 -4.17 5.90 -13.46
N ARG A 78 -5.33 6.37 -13.95
CA ARG A 78 -5.86 7.74 -13.72
C ARG A 78 -6.74 7.81 -12.47
N GLN A 79 -6.70 6.79 -11.61
CA GLN A 79 -7.48 6.71 -10.39
C GLN A 79 -6.62 7.26 -9.27
N TYR A 80 -7.00 8.40 -8.71
CA TYR A 80 -6.23 9.07 -7.65
C TYR A 80 -6.80 8.66 -6.29
N VAL A 81 -5.97 8.33 -5.28
CA VAL A 81 -6.48 8.21 -3.90
C VAL A 81 -7.15 9.54 -3.51
N ARG A 82 -8.47 9.54 -3.32
CA ARG A 82 -9.17 10.69 -2.78
C ARG A 82 -9.12 10.56 -1.27
N PHE A 83 -8.26 11.35 -0.62
CA PHE A 83 -8.09 11.32 0.85
C PHE A 83 -9.40 11.45 1.66
N GLU A 84 -10.46 12.03 1.07
CA GLU A 84 -11.77 12.18 1.72
C GLU A 84 -12.73 11.01 1.44
N GLN A 85 -12.42 10.14 0.48
CA GLN A 85 -13.27 9.00 0.08
C GLN A 85 -12.62 7.64 0.38
N ASP A 86 -11.30 7.53 0.23
CA ASP A 86 -10.55 6.29 0.40
C ASP A 86 -9.84 6.20 1.76
N VAL A 87 -10.04 7.16 2.67
CA VAL A 87 -9.39 7.14 4.00
C VAL A 87 -10.42 7.05 5.11
N ILE A 88 -10.37 5.95 5.84
CA ILE A 88 -11.15 5.70 7.05
C ILE A 88 -10.37 6.24 8.25
N THR A 89 -10.98 7.15 9.01
CA THR A 89 -10.40 7.68 10.24
C THR A 89 -11.01 6.95 11.44
N LYS A 90 -10.16 6.38 12.31
CA LYS A 90 -10.58 5.72 13.55
C LYS A 90 -9.86 6.37 14.73
N GLU A 91 -10.59 6.66 15.79
CA GLU A 91 -10.01 7.18 17.04
C GLU A 91 -9.71 6.02 18.00
N GLY A 92 -8.54 6.03 18.64
CA GLY A 92 -8.06 4.96 19.51
C GLY A 92 -6.53 4.96 19.65
N ASP A 93 -6.00 4.04 20.45
CA ASP A 93 -4.55 3.86 20.62
C ASP A 93 -3.97 3.04 19.46
N PHE A 94 -3.38 3.74 18.49
CA PHE A 94 -2.76 3.15 17.31
C PHE A 94 -1.25 3.42 17.29
N SER A 95 -0.49 2.60 16.56
CA SER A 95 0.94 2.84 16.32
C SER A 95 1.15 3.00 14.83
N CYS A 96 1.70 4.15 14.42
CA CYS A 96 1.92 4.45 13.01
C CYS A 96 2.78 3.36 12.36
N GLN A 97 2.29 2.70 11.32
CA GLN A 97 3.04 1.65 10.63
C GLN A 97 4.33 2.18 9.98
N ARG A 98 4.38 3.47 9.65
CA ARG A 98 5.53 4.10 8.99
C ARG A 98 6.62 4.58 9.95
N CYS A 99 6.24 5.29 11.01
CA CYS A 99 7.20 5.91 11.94
C CYS A 99 7.20 5.30 13.34
N GLY A 100 6.26 4.40 13.65
CA GLY A 100 6.11 3.78 14.97
C GLY A 100 5.56 4.70 16.07
N SER A 101 5.26 5.97 15.78
CA SER A 101 4.71 6.89 16.79
C SER A 101 3.34 6.43 17.28
N GLY A 102 3.10 6.56 18.59
CA GLY A 102 1.77 6.39 19.18
C GLY A 102 0.83 7.50 18.69
N LEU A 103 -0.35 7.10 18.23
CA LEU A 103 -1.38 7.95 17.66
C LEU A 103 -2.67 7.72 18.43
N SER A 104 -3.34 8.81 18.82
CA SER A 104 -4.71 8.75 19.34
C SER A 104 -5.76 8.66 18.22
N THR A 105 -5.33 8.86 16.97
CA THR A 105 -6.17 8.79 15.78
C THR A 105 -5.40 8.08 14.66
N GLY A 106 -5.89 6.92 14.26
CA GLY A 106 -5.35 6.11 13.18
C GLY A 106 -6.09 6.37 11.88
N TYR A 107 -5.34 6.67 10.83
CA TYR A 107 -5.87 6.80 9.47
C TYR A 107 -5.58 5.52 8.69
N PHE A 108 -6.60 4.96 8.06
CA PHE A 108 -6.55 3.73 7.28
C PHE A 108 -6.95 4.03 5.85
N ILE A 109 -6.17 3.59 4.87
CA ILE A 109 -6.52 3.71 3.46
C ILE A 109 -7.31 2.45 3.10
N ASP A 110 -8.55 2.63 2.70
CA ASP A 110 -9.39 1.55 2.18
C ASP A 110 -8.99 1.28 0.73
N LEU A 111 -8.25 0.19 0.49
CA LEU A 111 -7.91 -0.28 -0.84
C LEU A 111 -8.82 -1.46 -1.22
N GLU A 112 -9.06 -1.69 -2.51
CA GLU A 112 -9.86 -2.85 -2.95
C GLU A 112 -9.25 -4.19 -2.53
N ALA A 113 -7.94 -4.21 -2.27
CA ALA A 113 -7.20 -5.37 -1.77
C ALA A 113 -7.10 -5.44 -0.23
N GLY A 114 -7.54 -4.43 0.51
CA GLY A 114 -7.50 -4.41 1.97
C GLY A 114 -7.27 -3.02 2.60
N GLU A 115 -7.44 -2.94 3.92
CA GLU A 115 -7.17 -1.70 4.67
C GLU A 115 -5.65 -1.55 4.95
N LEU A 116 -5.05 -0.45 4.48
CA LEU A 116 -3.65 -0.09 4.78
C LEU A 116 -3.59 0.92 5.92
N GLY A 117 -3.01 0.55 7.06
CA GLY A 117 -2.85 1.44 8.21
C GLY A 117 -2.62 0.66 9.50
N PRO A 118 -2.53 1.36 10.66
CA PRO A 118 -2.82 2.77 10.87
C PRO A 118 -1.64 3.71 10.58
N PHE A 119 -1.94 4.89 10.03
CA PHE A 119 -1.00 5.99 9.83
C PHE A 119 -1.42 7.23 10.60
N GLY A 120 -0.47 8.12 10.90
CA GLY A 120 -0.76 9.45 11.46
C GLY A 120 -1.06 10.47 10.37
N SER A 121 -1.73 11.58 10.70
CA SER A 121 -2.19 12.61 9.75
C SER A 121 -1.08 13.15 8.83
N SER A 122 0.14 13.34 9.31
CA SER A 122 1.28 13.72 8.46
C SER A 122 1.90 12.56 7.68
N CYS A 123 1.90 11.35 8.24
CA CYS A 123 2.50 10.19 7.56
C CYS A 123 1.65 9.74 6.38
N ILE A 124 0.33 9.69 6.56
CA ILE A 124 -0.58 9.29 5.48
C ILE A 124 -0.51 10.27 4.30
N ARG A 125 -0.43 11.58 4.55
CA ARG A 125 -0.28 12.56 3.47
C ARG A 125 1.03 12.42 2.70
N LYS A 126 2.12 12.05 3.39
CA LYS A 126 3.40 11.74 2.74
C LYS A 126 3.32 10.43 1.93
N VAL A 127 2.65 9.40 2.46
CA VAL A 127 2.45 8.11 1.75
C VAL A 127 1.55 8.29 0.52
N THR A 128 0.48 9.07 0.63
CA THR A 128 -0.42 9.36 -0.51
C THR A 128 0.12 10.44 -1.44
N GLY A 129 1.33 10.97 -1.22
CA GLY A 129 2.01 11.90 -2.15
C GLY A 129 1.56 13.37 -2.09
N ARG A 130 0.86 13.80 -1.03
CA ARG A 130 0.38 15.19 -0.87
C ARG A 130 1.36 16.14 -0.17
N GLU A 131 2.33 15.63 0.58
CA GLU A 131 3.35 16.44 1.27
C GLU A 131 4.73 15.77 1.14
N ASP A 132 5.80 16.54 0.89
CA ASP A 132 7.21 16.10 0.81
C ASP A 132 7.90 16.19 2.19
#